data_AF-A0A1V4X791-F1
#
_entry.id   AF-A0A1V4X791-F1
#
_cell.length_a   1.000
_cell.length_b   1.000
_cell.length_c   1.000
_cell.angle_alpha   90.00
_cell.angle_beta   90.00
_cell.angle_gamma   90.00
#
_symmetry.space_group_name_H-M   'P 1'
#
loop_
_entity.id
_entity.type
_entity.pdbx_description
1 polymer ?
#
loop_
_entity_poly.entity_id
_entity_poly.type
_entity_poly.pdbx_seq_one_letter_code
_entity_poly.pdbx_strand_id
1 'polypeptide(L)'
;MGRLYPVIVAHWSWRYCWYILGVAALVMIVINVILLRSKPEDAGLLPWGTRPDEPVPAAPSAAAGKQCSCYGEILSARRFWMIAASYFAIGATLYMITTFMVDYARYQLGFAYDRASFLATMHGFGQVVGVLTIPAISDRFGRKMTILTSNAFIALIIIWIIFSGSNATMLYTSIFIFGIFYGATFPLYGACGGDYFRKEIIGTVIGAFTPFYAFGAIGAHWFGGYVRDVTGSFSIPFMIAIGLAATSALLMGFVKKEG
;
A
#
# COMPACT_ATOMS: atom_id res chain seq x y z
N MET A 1 15.37 -2.03 -8.25
CA MET A 1 15.21 -1.27 -9.53
C MET A 1 16.13 -0.07 -9.65
N GLY A 2 16.29 0.76 -8.61
CA GLY A 2 17.09 1.99 -8.67
C GLY A 2 18.58 1.85 -9.01
N ARG A 3 19.25 0.72 -8.71
CA ARG A 3 20.65 0.49 -9.16
C ARG A 3 20.78 -0.13 -10.55
N LEU A 4 19.80 -0.95 -10.95
CA LEU A 4 19.86 -1.72 -12.20
C LEU A 4 19.46 -0.86 -13.40
N TYR A 5 18.41 -0.05 -13.27
CA TYR A 5 17.87 0.71 -14.39
C TYR A 5 18.78 1.82 -14.91
N PRO A 6 19.48 2.60 -14.07
CA PRO A 6 20.42 3.60 -14.58
C PRO A 6 21.52 2.99 -15.45
N VAL A 7 22.03 1.80 -15.09
CA VAL A 7 23.06 1.09 -15.88
C VAL A 7 22.50 0.66 -17.24
N ILE A 8 21.30 0.08 -17.25
CA ILE A 8 20.63 -0.36 -18.49
C ILE A 8 20.32 0.84 -19.39
N VAL A 9 19.84 1.94 -18.83
CA VAL A 9 19.52 3.16 -19.58
C VAL A 9 20.78 3.82 -20.15
N ALA A 10 21.87 3.83 -19.39
CA ALA A 10 23.14 4.44 -19.82
C ALA A 10 23.81 3.68 -20.98
N HIS A 11 23.73 2.35 -20.99
CA HIS A 11 24.38 1.53 -22.03
C HIS A 11 23.47 1.17 -23.19
N TRP A 12 22.16 1.04 -22.97
CA TRP A 12 21.20 0.64 -23.99
C TRP A 12 20.10 1.71 -24.15
N SER A 13 18.90 1.45 -23.63
CA SER A 13 17.73 2.31 -23.75
C SER A 13 16.71 1.94 -22.68
N TRP A 14 15.88 2.90 -22.29
CA TRP A 14 14.77 2.70 -21.37
C TRP A 14 13.77 1.62 -21.83
N ARG A 15 13.71 1.33 -23.14
CA ARG A 15 12.88 0.24 -23.70
C ARG A 15 13.26 -1.14 -23.14
N TYR A 16 14.55 -1.39 -22.93
CA TYR A 16 15.03 -2.66 -22.39
C TYR A 16 14.58 -2.88 -20.94
N CYS A 17 14.44 -1.81 -20.14
CA CYS A 17 13.85 -1.93 -18.81
C CYS A 17 12.42 -2.48 -18.88
N TRP A 18 11.60 -2.03 -19.85
CA TRP A 18 10.25 -2.54 -20.07
C TRP A 18 10.24 -3.96 -20.60
N TYR A 19 11.14 -4.32 -21.51
CA TYR A 19 11.25 -5.70 -22.01
C TYR A 19 11.60 -6.68 -20.89
N ILE A 20 12.58 -6.34 -20.03
CA ILE A 20 12.97 -7.17 -18.89
C ILE A 20 11.79 -7.35 -17.93
N LEU A 21 11.08 -6.27 -17.60
CA LEU A 21 9.88 -6.32 -16.75
C LEU A 21 8.77 -7.18 -17.36
N GLY A 22 8.49 -7.02 -18.65
CA GLY A 22 7.47 -7.79 -19.36
C GLY A 22 7.79 -9.28 -19.42
N VAL A 23 9.04 -9.64 -19.75
CA VAL A 23 9.49 -11.04 -19.74
C VAL A 23 9.42 -11.62 -18.34
N ALA A 24 9.86 -10.90 -17.31
CA ALA A 24 9.76 -11.37 -15.93
C ALA A 24 8.30 -11.61 -15.51
N ALA A 25 7.35 -10.75 -15.92
CA ALA A 25 5.93 -10.95 -15.67
C ALA A 25 5.37 -12.19 -16.39
N LEU A 26 5.76 -12.45 -17.63
CA LEU A 26 5.38 -13.66 -18.38
C LEU A 26 5.92 -14.93 -17.74
N VAL A 27 7.18 -14.91 -17.29
CA VAL A 27 7.78 -16.03 -16.55
C VAL A 27 7.00 -16.29 -15.25
N MET A 28 6.62 -15.23 -14.53
CA MET A 28 5.79 -15.36 -13.34
C MET A 28 4.42 -15.98 -13.63
N ILE A 29 3.79 -15.67 -14.77
CA ILE A 29 2.53 -16.33 -15.18
C ILE A 29 2.75 -17.84 -15.32
N VAL A 30 3.79 -18.26 -16.04
CA VAL A 30 4.10 -19.69 -16.24
C VAL A 30 4.32 -20.39 -14.89
N ILE A 31 5.10 -19.78 -13.99
CA ILE A 31 5.34 -20.31 -12.65
C ILE A 31 4.03 -20.44 -11.87
N ASN A 32 3.17 -19.43 -11.89
CA ASN A 32 1.88 -19.46 -11.19
C ASN A 32 0.94 -20.53 -11.78
N VAL A 33 0.89 -20.69 -13.10
CA VAL A 33 0.05 -21.74 -13.73
C VAL A 33 0.50 -23.14 -13.31
N ILE A 34 1.82 -23.37 -13.17
CA ILE A 34 2.35 -24.68 -12.79
C ILE A 34 2.18 -24.94 -11.29
N LEU A 35 2.51 -23.95 -10.44
CA LEU A 35 2.64 -24.11 -9.00
C LEU A 35 1.41 -23.72 -8.18
N LEU A 36 0.61 -22.75 -8.63
CA LEU A 36 -0.55 -22.28 -7.87
C LEU A 36 -1.69 -23.30 -7.98
N ARG A 37 -2.24 -23.71 -6.84
CA ARG A 37 -3.43 -24.57 -6.75
C ARG A 37 -4.57 -23.76 -6.16
N SER A 38 -5.76 -23.88 -6.74
CA SER A 38 -6.91 -23.05 -6.37
C SER A 38 -7.49 -23.43 -5.02
N LYS A 39 -7.54 -24.74 -4.70
CA LYS A 39 -8.05 -25.22 -3.43
C LYS A 39 -7.13 -26.29 -2.84
N PRO A 40 -6.94 -26.31 -1.52
CA PRO A 40 -6.23 -27.40 -0.86
C PRO A 40 -6.92 -28.75 -1.09
N GLU A 41 -8.25 -28.73 -1.27
CA GLU A 41 -9.04 -29.92 -1.62
C GLU A 41 -8.60 -30.55 -2.95
N ASP A 42 -8.15 -29.75 -3.93
CA ASP A 42 -7.65 -30.24 -5.22
C ASP A 42 -6.36 -31.07 -5.05
N ALA A 43 -5.67 -30.90 -3.92
CA ALA A 43 -4.47 -31.64 -3.53
C ALA A 43 -4.76 -32.68 -2.42
N GLY A 44 -6.02 -32.93 -2.08
CA GLY A 44 -6.40 -33.83 -0.98
C GLY A 44 -6.01 -33.32 0.41
N LEU A 45 -5.73 -32.01 0.55
CA LEU A 45 -5.38 -31.37 1.81
C LEU A 45 -6.60 -30.67 2.43
N LEU A 46 -6.63 -30.62 3.76
CA LEU A 46 -7.62 -29.83 4.49
C LEU A 46 -7.27 -28.33 4.46
N PRO A 47 -8.28 -27.44 4.50
CA PRO A 47 -8.03 -26.01 4.63
C PRO A 47 -7.18 -25.69 5.86
N TRP A 48 -6.31 -24.69 5.75
CA TRP A 48 -5.42 -24.29 6.84
C TRP A 48 -6.22 -23.83 8.06
N GLY A 49 -5.94 -24.43 9.22
CA GLY A 49 -6.65 -24.14 10.47
C GLY A 49 -7.82 -25.06 10.81
N THR A 50 -8.19 -26.00 9.93
CA THR A 50 -9.22 -27.01 10.22
C THR A 50 -8.68 -28.05 11.20
N ARG A 51 -9.41 -28.33 12.28
CA ARG A 51 -9.07 -29.46 13.17
C ARG A 51 -9.43 -30.78 12.49
N PRO A 52 -8.71 -31.90 12.76
CA PRO A 52 -8.97 -33.19 12.11
C PRO A 52 -10.42 -33.68 12.27
N ASP A 53 -11.10 -33.25 13.32
CA ASP A 53 -12.45 -33.68 13.68
C ASP A 53 -13.55 -32.69 13.27
N GLU A 54 -13.19 -31.57 12.63
CA GLU A 54 -14.16 -30.56 12.19
C GLU A 54 -14.77 -30.96 10.84
N PRO A 55 -16.11 -30.98 10.72
CA PRO A 55 -16.75 -31.26 9.45
C PRO A 55 -16.33 -30.23 8.40
N VAL A 56 -15.83 -30.72 7.27
CA VAL A 56 -15.44 -29.88 6.12
C VAL A 56 -16.62 -28.98 5.75
N PRO A 57 -16.48 -27.64 5.81
CA PRO A 57 -17.57 -26.76 5.45
C PRO A 57 -17.95 -27.02 3.99
N ALA A 58 -19.23 -27.34 3.74
CA ALA A 58 -19.74 -27.46 2.38
C ALA A 58 -19.41 -26.16 1.60
N ALA A 59 -18.93 -26.31 0.37
CA ALA A 59 -18.57 -25.18 -0.48
C ALA A 59 -19.71 -24.14 -0.46
N PRO A 60 -19.42 -22.84 -0.23
CA PRO A 60 -20.46 -21.83 -0.22
C PRO A 60 -21.16 -21.87 -1.57
N SER A 61 -22.44 -22.29 -1.55
CA SER A 61 -23.32 -22.25 -2.70
C SER A 61 -23.28 -20.83 -3.27
N ALA A 62 -22.99 -20.71 -4.56
CA ALA A 62 -22.97 -19.46 -5.29
C ALA A 62 -24.39 -18.86 -5.33
N ALA A 63 -24.82 -18.27 -4.22
CA ALA A 63 -26.07 -17.55 -4.11
C ALA A 63 -25.89 -16.18 -4.76
N ALA A 64 -25.82 -16.16 -6.09
CA ALA A 64 -25.79 -14.95 -6.93
C ALA A 64 -26.98 -14.00 -6.68
N GLY A 65 -28.02 -14.44 -5.95
CA GLY A 65 -29.20 -13.64 -5.62
C GLY A 65 -29.10 -12.70 -4.41
N LYS A 66 -28.07 -12.78 -3.55
CA LYS A 66 -27.95 -11.93 -2.35
C LYS A 66 -27.04 -10.69 -2.49
N GLN A 67 -26.35 -10.54 -3.63
CA GLN A 67 -25.36 -9.48 -3.85
C GLN A 67 -25.93 -8.05 -3.84
N CYS A 68 -27.13 -7.83 -4.38
CA CYS A 68 -27.74 -6.49 -4.41
C CYS A 68 -28.10 -5.94 -3.01
N SER A 69 -28.39 -6.82 -2.04
CA SER A 69 -28.71 -6.39 -0.66
C SER A 69 -27.46 -5.98 0.14
N CYS A 70 -26.27 -6.35 -0.30
CA CYS A 70 -25.02 -6.17 0.43
C CYS A 70 -24.47 -4.73 0.31
N TYR A 71 -24.59 -4.08 -0.85
CA TYR A 71 -24.05 -2.73 -1.05
C TYR A 71 -24.74 -1.67 -0.18
N GLY A 72 -26.06 -1.76 0.00
CA GLY A 72 -26.81 -0.84 0.86
C GLY A 72 -26.36 -0.89 2.33
N GLU A 73 -26.06 -2.09 2.84
CA GLU A 73 -25.51 -2.27 4.18
C GLU A 73 -24.09 -1.67 4.30
N ILE A 74 -23.22 -1.94 3.32
CA ILE A 74 -21.84 -1.41 3.34
C ILE A 74 -21.86 0.12 3.31
N LEU A 75 -22.64 0.70 2.40
CA LEU A 75 -22.68 2.15 2.17
C LEU A 75 -23.44 2.92 3.27
N SER A 76 -24.33 2.26 4.02
CA SER A 76 -24.95 2.87 5.20
C SER A 76 -24.05 2.81 6.44
N ALA A 77 -23.05 1.92 6.47
CA ALA A 77 -22.18 1.75 7.62
C ALA A 77 -21.18 2.93 7.75
N ARG A 78 -21.30 3.70 8.84
CA ARG A 78 -20.35 4.81 9.12
C ARG A 78 -18.88 4.37 9.14
N ARG A 79 -18.60 3.16 9.61
CA ARG A 79 -17.24 2.57 9.63
C ARG A 79 -16.65 2.39 8.24
N PHE A 80 -17.48 2.07 7.24
CA PHE A 80 -17.03 1.95 5.85
C PHE A 80 -16.43 3.27 5.38
N TRP A 81 -17.17 4.37 5.54
CA TRP A 81 -16.71 5.70 5.12
C TRP A 81 -15.48 6.19 5.87
N MET A 82 -15.36 5.90 7.17
CA MET A 82 -14.15 6.24 7.93
C MET A 82 -12.92 5.49 7.42
N ILE A 83 -13.05 4.18 7.19
CA ILE A 83 -11.94 3.35 6.67
C ILE A 83 -11.62 3.76 5.23
N ALA A 84 -12.63 3.97 4.38
CA ALA A 84 -12.47 4.39 2.99
C ALA A 84 -11.80 5.78 2.88
N ALA A 85 -12.23 6.76 3.69
CA ALA A 85 -11.60 8.08 3.72
C ALA A 85 -10.17 8.04 4.29
N SER A 86 -9.93 7.19 5.30
CA SER A 86 -8.59 6.91 5.81
C SER A 86 -7.70 6.31 4.72
N TYR A 87 -8.26 5.40 3.90
CA TYR A 87 -7.55 4.73 2.81
C TYR A 87 -7.27 5.66 1.62
N PHE A 88 -8.20 6.55 1.30
CA PHE A 88 -7.99 7.66 0.36
C PHE A 88 -6.84 8.56 0.82
N ALA A 89 -6.87 9.02 2.06
CA ALA A 89 -5.89 9.96 2.60
C ALA A 89 -4.48 9.35 2.66
N ILE A 90 -4.37 8.08 3.09
CA ILE A 90 -3.07 7.39 3.09
C ILE A 90 -2.62 7.09 1.66
N GLY A 91 -3.49 6.69 0.74
CA GLY A 91 -3.15 6.50 -0.66
C GLY A 91 -2.59 7.78 -1.29
N ALA A 92 -3.26 8.91 -1.07
CA ALA A 92 -2.76 10.21 -1.51
C ALA A 92 -1.39 10.54 -0.91
N THR A 93 -1.22 10.35 0.40
CA THR A 93 0.06 10.57 1.10
C THR A 93 1.18 9.76 0.44
N LEU A 94 0.95 8.46 0.26
CA LEU A 94 1.97 7.51 -0.18
C LEU A 94 2.45 7.85 -1.59
N TYR A 95 1.53 8.09 -2.53
CA TYR A 95 1.91 8.47 -3.88
C TYR A 95 2.48 9.88 -3.99
N MET A 96 2.10 10.81 -3.11
CA MET A 96 2.76 12.12 -3.06
C MET A 96 4.26 12.00 -2.78
N ILE A 97 4.67 11.02 -1.97
CA ILE A 97 6.08 10.76 -1.70
C ILE A 97 6.71 9.89 -2.78
N THR A 98 6.13 8.72 -3.08
CA THR A 98 6.80 7.73 -3.94
C THR A 98 6.96 8.18 -5.38
N THR A 99 6.02 9.00 -5.88
CA THR A 99 6.09 9.53 -7.25
C THR A 99 7.21 10.56 -7.37
N PHE A 100 7.39 11.41 -6.37
CA PHE A 100 8.27 12.57 -6.46
C PHE A 100 9.58 12.44 -5.67
N MET A 101 9.80 11.39 -4.88
CA MET A 101 11.01 11.26 -4.03
C MET A 101 12.32 11.31 -4.83
N VAL A 102 12.36 10.74 -6.05
CA VAL A 102 13.55 10.76 -6.91
C VAL A 102 13.77 12.17 -7.48
N ASP A 103 12.70 12.83 -7.93
CA ASP A 103 12.76 14.19 -8.47
C ASP A 103 13.10 15.21 -7.38
N TYR A 104 12.57 15.04 -6.18
CA TYR A 104 12.93 15.82 -5.00
C TYR A 104 14.44 15.72 -4.72
N ALA A 105 14.98 14.51 -4.65
CA ALA A 105 16.41 14.31 -4.43
C ALA A 105 17.26 14.87 -5.58
N ARG A 106 16.83 14.66 -6.83
CA ARG A 106 17.58 15.11 -8.00
C ARG A 106 17.56 16.62 -8.18
N TYR A 107 16.37 17.22 -8.24
CA TYR A 107 16.18 18.59 -8.68
C TYR A 107 16.16 19.60 -7.53
N GLN A 108 15.72 19.19 -6.33
CA GLN A 108 15.66 20.11 -5.18
C GLN A 108 16.87 19.93 -4.25
N LEU A 109 17.34 18.71 -4.03
CA LEU A 109 18.51 18.43 -3.19
C LEU A 109 19.84 18.32 -3.97
N GLY A 110 19.78 18.33 -5.31
CA GLY A 110 20.97 18.34 -6.18
C GLY A 110 21.72 17.00 -6.28
N PHE A 111 21.10 15.88 -5.89
CA PHE A 111 21.75 14.57 -5.96
C PHE A 111 21.99 14.17 -7.42
N ALA A 112 23.08 13.42 -7.66
CA ALA A 112 23.25 12.73 -8.93
C ALA A 112 22.13 11.70 -9.15
N TYR A 113 21.79 11.39 -10.41
CA TYR A 113 20.63 10.55 -10.75
C TYR A 113 20.75 9.12 -10.19
N ASP A 114 21.94 8.55 -10.18
CA ASP A 114 22.25 7.25 -9.55
C ASP A 114 21.93 7.25 -8.04
N ARG A 115 22.29 8.33 -7.34
CA ARG A 115 22.01 8.49 -5.91
C ARG A 115 20.52 8.73 -5.65
N ALA A 116 19.89 9.60 -6.42
CA ALA A 116 18.45 9.88 -6.31
C ALA A 116 17.61 8.62 -6.58
N SER A 117 17.92 7.86 -7.63
CA SER A 117 17.21 6.63 -7.97
C SER A 117 17.41 5.50 -6.94
N PHE A 118 18.49 5.55 -6.15
CA PHE A 118 18.70 4.60 -5.06
C PHE A 118 17.59 4.66 -3.99
N LEU A 119 16.91 5.80 -3.82
CA LEU A 119 15.74 5.94 -2.94
C LEU A 119 14.65 4.92 -3.28
N ALA A 120 14.39 4.68 -4.56
CA ALA A 120 13.41 3.68 -5.00
C ALA A 120 13.82 2.24 -4.60
N THR A 121 15.12 1.98 -4.48
CA THR A 121 15.63 0.68 -4.00
C THR A 121 15.42 0.56 -2.49
N MET A 122 15.78 1.57 -1.71
CA MET A 122 15.56 1.60 -0.26
C MET A 122 14.08 1.46 0.07
N HIS A 123 13.24 2.21 -0.64
CA HIS A 123 11.79 2.13 -0.54
C HIS A 123 11.27 0.71 -0.78
N GLY A 124 11.67 0.07 -1.89
CA GLY A 124 11.24 -1.29 -2.23
C GLY A 124 11.68 -2.35 -1.21
N PHE A 125 12.93 -2.28 -0.72
CA PHE A 125 13.37 -3.18 0.35
C PHE A 125 12.59 -2.98 1.65
N GLY A 126 12.34 -1.72 2.01
CA GLY A 126 11.47 -1.38 3.15
C GLY A 126 10.09 -2.03 3.00
N GLN A 127 9.45 -1.93 1.83
CA GLN A 127 8.15 -2.54 1.59
C GLN A 127 8.13 -4.05 1.80
N VAL A 128 9.17 -4.76 1.34
CA VAL A 128 9.29 -6.21 1.55
C VAL A 128 9.36 -6.53 3.04
N VAL A 129 10.16 -5.80 3.81
CA VAL A 129 10.22 -5.98 5.27
C VAL A 129 8.85 -5.68 5.90
N GLY A 130 8.21 -4.60 5.48
CA GLY A 130 6.92 -4.15 5.97
C GLY A 130 5.79 -5.16 5.78
N VAL A 131 5.62 -5.64 4.55
CA VAL A 131 4.54 -6.57 4.19
C VAL A 131 4.67 -7.90 4.92
N LEU A 132 5.89 -8.33 5.24
CA LEU A 132 6.16 -9.59 5.95
C LEU A 132 6.04 -9.47 7.47
N THR A 133 6.20 -8.28 8.04
CA THR A 133 6.30 -8.10 9.50
C THR A 133 5.07 -7.43 10.11
N ILE A 134 4.60 -6.31 9.55
CA ILE A 134 3.56 -5.48 10.15
C ILE A 134 2.18 -6.16 10.16
N PRO A 135 1.74 -6.90 9.12
CA PRO A 135 0.48 -7.63 9.19
C PRO A 135 0.44 -8.65 10.33
N ALA A 136 1.53 -9.39 10.55
CA ALA A 136 1.64 -10.35 11.65
C ALA A 136 1.60 -9.66 13.04
N ILE A 137 2.21 -8.48 13.15
CA ILE A 137 2.09 -7.63 14.35
C ILE A 137 0.63 -7.21 14.55
N SER A 138 -0.05 -6.81 13.47
CA SER A 138 -1.43 -6.37 13.51
C SER A 138 -2.42 -7.45 13.95
N ASP A 139 -2.13 -8.73 13.68
CA ASP A 139 -2.95 -9.84 14.15
C ASP A 139 -2.87 -10.00 15.67
N ARG A 140 -1.76 -9.58 16.29
CA ARG A 140 -1.53 -9.68 17.74
C ARG A 140 -1.95 -8.43 18.51
N PHE A 141 -1.62 -7.24 17.98
CA PHE A 141 -1.87 -5.95 18.65
C PHE A 141 -3.21 -5.33 18.26
N GLY A 142 -3.90 -5.91 17.29
CA GLY A 142 -5.20 -5.46 16.81
C GLY A 142 -5.10 -4.50 15.62
N ARG A 143 -5.94 -4.77 14.61
CA ARG A 143 -5.95 -4.08 13.31
C ARG A 143 -6.04 -2.56 13.41
N LYS A 144 -7.01 -2.08 14.20
CA LYS A 144 -7.23 -0.64 14.40
C LYS A 144 -5.97 0.07 14.87
N MET A 145 -5.36 -0.46 15.93
CA MET A 145 -4.25 0.19 16.59
C MET A 145 -3.02 0.19 15.67
N THR A 146 -2.77 -0.92 14.98
CA THR A 146 -1.64 -1.00 14.04
C THR A 146 -1.79 -0.06 12.85
N ILE A 147 -2.98 0.09 12.27
CA ILE A 147 -3.19 1.07 11.17
C ILE A 147 -3.01 2.50 11.69
N LEU A 148 -3.61 2.83 12.83
CA LEU A 148 -3.50 4.15 13.43
C LEU A 148 -2.04 4.52 13.69
N THR A 149 -1.29 3.65 14.37
CA THR A 149 0.11 3.92 14.69
C THR A 149 0.99 3.94 13.45
N SER A 150 0.76 3.05 12.49
CA SER A 150 1.50 3.05 11.21
C SER A 150 1.30 4.35 10.45
N ASN A 151 0.06 4.83 10.33
CA ASN A 151 -0.24 6.07 9.59
C ASN A 151 0.30 7.30 10.34
N ALA A 152 0.27 7.30 11.67
CA ALA A 152 0.90 8.35 12.48
C ALA A 152 2.43 8.36 12.30
N PHE A 153 3.07 7.19 12.31
CA PHE A 153 4.50 7.08 12.03
C PHE A 153 4.84 7.53 10.61
N ILE A 154 4.02 7.21 9.60
CA ILE A 154 4.22 7.71 8.23
C ILE A 154 4.28 9.24 8.22
N ALA A 155 3.38 9.94 8.93
CA ALA A 155 3.43 11.41 9.03
C ALA A 155 4.76 11.90 9.63
N LEU A 156 5.22 11.27 10.71
CA LEU A 156 6.50 11.61 11.37
C LEU A 156 7.72 11.31 10.47
N ILE A 157 7.67 10.22 9.70
CA ILE A 157 8.73 9.84 8.79
C ILE A 157 8.81 10.83 7.62
N ILE A 158 7.68 11.33 7.11
CA ILE A 158 7.70 12.38 6.07
C ILE A 158 8.32 13.66 6.60
N ILE A 159 8.04 14.04 7.85
CA ILE A 159 8.74 15.14 8.52
C ILE A 159 10.26 14.88 8.51
N TRP A 160 10.68 13.66 8.89
CA TRP A 160 12.09 13.29 8.87
C TRP A 160 12.70 13.29 7.45
N ILE A 161 11.96 12.90 6.42
CA ILE A 161 12.39 12.99 5.01
C ILE A 161 12.70 14.45 4.64
N ILE A 162 11.81 15.39 4.99
CA ILE A 162 12.01 16.82 4.72
C ILE A 162 13.24 17.34 5.46
N PHE A 163 13.38 17.02 6.75
CA PHE A 163 14.50 17.47 7.58
C PHE A 163 15.83 16.80 7.22
N SER A 164 15.81 15.67 6.52
CA SER A 164 17.03 15.01 6.06
C SER A 164 17.82 15.88 5.08
N GLY A 165 17.14 16.75 4.33
CA GLY A 165 17.77 17.64 3.35
C GLY A 165 18.73 16.87 2.44
N SER A 166 19.92 17.42 2.20
CA SER A 166 20.96 16.79 1.37
C SER A 166 21.77 15.69 2.08
N ASN A 167 21.44 15.32 3.32
CA ASN A 167 22.09 14.21 4.01
C ASN A 167 21.57 12.88 3.47
N ALA A 168 22.35 12.26 2.58
CA ALA A 168 21.98 11.03 1.89
C ALA A 168 21.67 9.86 2.85
N THR A 169 22.45 9.69 3.93
CA THR A 169 22.24 8.59 4.88
C THR A 169 20.91 8.73 5.61
N MET A 170 20.58 9.94 6.08
CA MET A 170 19.29 10.21 6.73
C MET A 170 18.13 10.03 5.75
N LEU A 171 18.28 10.50 4.52
CA LEU A 171 17.26 10.39 3.49
C LEU A 171 17.01 8.93 3.07
N TYR A 172 18.06 8.13 2.86
CA TYR A 172 17.92 6.71 2.55
C TYR A 172 17.28 5.92 3.69
N THR A 173 17.69 6.20 4.92
CA THR A 173 17.15 5.51 6.11
C THR A 173 15.69 5.84 6.34
N SER A 174 15.32 7.13 6.22
CA SER A 174 13.93 7.56 6.37
C SER A 174 13.04 6.99 5.27
N ILE A 175 13.48 6.95 4.01
CA ILE A 175 12.73 6.34 2.90
C ILE A 175 12.63 4.82 3.03
N PHE A 176 13.67 4.15 3.55
CA PHE A 176 13.58 2.72 3.86
C PHE A 176 12.51 2.45 4.91
N ILE A 177 12.50 3.19 6.02
CA ILE A 177 11.52 3.04 7.09
C ILE A 177 10.11 3.44 6.62
N PHE A 178 9.98 4.47 5.79
CA PHE A 178 8.73 4.82 5.12
C PHE A 178 8.20 3.62 4.30
N GLY A 179 9.08 2.96 3.55
CA GLY A 179 8.77 1.75 2.80
C GLY A 179 8.20 0.63 3.69
N ILE A 180 8.71 0.44 4.90
CA ILE A 180 8.21 -0.57 5.85
C ILE A 180 6.73 -0.33 6.17
N PHE A 181 6.36 0.87 6.58
CA PHE A 181 4.96 1.15 6.93
C PHE A 181 4.05 1.18 5.69
N TYR A 182 4.56 1.65 4.54
CA TYR A 182 3.80 1.61 3.30
C TYR A 182 3.54 0.18 2.81
N GLY A 183 4.53 -0.71 2.86
CA GLY A 183 4.39 -2.10 2.41
C GLY A 183 3.25 -2.86 3.10
N ALA A 184 2.94 -2.47 4.34
CA ALA A 184 1.85 -3.03 5.12
C ALA A 184 0.46 -2.46 4.80
N THR A 185 0.37 -1.34 4.08
CA THR A 185 -0.90 -0.61 3.93
C THR A 185 -1.98 -1.48 3.28
N PHE A 186 -1.72 -2.05 2.10
CA PHE A 186 -2.70 -2.90 1.40
C PHE A 186 -3.21 -4.09 2.25
N PRO A 187 -2.34 -4.95 2.84
CA PRO A 187 -2.83 -6.08 3.63
C PRO A 187 -3.56 -5.64 4.90
N LEU A 188 -3.15 -4.55 5.56
CA LEU A 188 -3.85 -4.04 6.74
C LEU A 188 -5.27 -3.57 6.39
N TYR A 189 -5.44 -2.75 5.34
CA TYR A 189 -6.76 -2.28 4.93
C TYR A 189 -7.62 -3.40 4.33
N GLY A 190 -7.01 -4.38 3.65
CA GLY A 190 -7.70 -5.59 3.21
C GLY A 190 -8.26 -6.38 4.39
N ALA A 191 -7.46 -6.59 5.44
CA ALA A 191 -7.88 -7.31 6.63
C ALA A 191 -8.98 -6.58 7.43
N CYS A 192 -9.07 -5.24 7.36
CA CYS A 192 -10.23 -4.51 7.90
C CYS A 192 -11.56 -4.99 7.32
N GLY A 193 -11.59 -5.44 6.06
CA GLY A 193 -12.78 -6.04 5.46
C GLY A 193 -13.27 -7.24 6.26
N GLY A 194 -12.36 -8.11 6.70
CA GLY A 194 -12.68 -9.28 7.52
C GLY A 194 -12.94 -8.99 9.00
N ASP A 195 -12.30 -7.96 9.55
CA ASP A 195 -12.42 -7.63 10.97
C ASP A 195 -13.69 -6.83 11.31
N TYR A 196 -14.24 -6.08 10.35
CA TYR A 196 -15.35 -5.13 10.56
C TYR A 196 -16.62 -5.44 9.78
N PHE A 197 -16.58 -6.38 8.85
CA PHE A 197 -17.73 -6.77 8.05
C PHE A 197 -17.91 -8.28 8.06
N ARG A 198 -19.12 -8.72 7.69
CA ARG A 198 -19.47 -10.14 7.71
C ARG A 198 -18.65 -10.90 6.67
N LYS A 199 -18.33 -12.17 6.97
CA LYS A 199 -17.40 -12.99 6.18
C LYS A 199 -17.85 -13.15 4.72
N GLU A 200 -19.17 -13.17 4.51
CA GLU A 200 -19.81 -13.41 3.22
C GLU A 200 -19.60 -12.25 2.24
N ILE A 201 -19.24 -11.06 2.75
CA ILE A 201 -19.17 -9.82 1.95
C ILE A 201 -17.77 -9.19 1.92
N ILE A 202 -16.76 -9.84 2.51
CA ILE A 202 -15.39 -9.31 2.63
C ILE A 202 -14.83 -8.91 1.25
N GLY A 203 -14.98 -9.77 0.24
CA GLY A 203 -14.47 -9.49 -1.11
C GLY A 203 -15.08 -8.22 -1.72
N THR A 204 -16.38 -8.02 -1.53
CA THR A 204 -17.11 -6.82 -1.98
C THR A 204 -16.64 -5.58 -1.23
N VAL A 205 -16.43 -5.68 0.08
CA VAL A 205 -15.95 -4.56 0.92
C VAL A 205 -14.53 -4.12 0.52
N ILE A 206 -13.61 -5.07 0.39
CA ILE A 206 -12.23 -4.80 -0.04
C ILE A 206 -12.22 -4.19 -1.44
N GLY A 207 -13.04 -4.73 -2.34
CA GLY A 207 -13.26 -4.16 -3.66
C GLY A 207 -13.77 -2.72 -3.59
N ALA A 208 -14.75 -2.43 -2.72
CA ALA A 208 -15.31 -1.10 -2.54
C ALA A 208 -14.34 -0.09 -1.91
N PHE A 209 -13.36 -0.54 -1.09
CA PHE A 209 -12.30 0.32 -0.57
C PHE A 209 -11.28 0.73 -1.63
N THR A 210 -10.99 -0.14 -2.59
CA THR A 210 -9.89 0.04 -3.56
C THR A 210 -10.01 1.32 -4.40
N PRO A 211 -11.20 1.72 -4.90
CA PRO A 211 -11.38 2.99 -5.60
C PRO A 211 -10.97 4.22 -4.78
N PHE A 212 -11.22 4.24 -3.46
CA PHE A 212 -10.85 5.37 -2.62
C PHE A 212 -9.34 5.56 -2.56
N TYR A 213 -8.60 4.46 -2.39
CA TYR A 213 -7.14 4.51 -2.46
C TYR A 213 -6.65 4.97 -3.84
N ALA A 214 -7.25 4.46 -4.92
CA ALA A 214 -6.91 4.86 -6.28
C ALA A 214 -7.19 6.35 -6.54
N PHE A 215 -8.31 6.89 -6.08
CA PHE A 215 -8.61 8.32 -6.19
C PHE A 215 -7.62 9.17 -5.41
N GLY A 216 -7.22 8.73 -4.21
CA GLY A 216 -6.16 9.39 -3.45
C GLY A 216 -4.85 9.42 -4.23
N ALA A 217 -4.46 8.27 -4.79
CA ALA A 217 -3.27 8.15 -5.62
C ALA A 217 -3.33 9.09 -6.84
N ILE A 218 -4.38 9.02 -7.66
CA ILE A 218 -4.56 9.86 -8.86
C ILE A 218 -4.50 11.34 -8.48
N GLY A 219 -5.21 11.73 -7.42
CA GLY A 219 -5.21 13.09 -6.91
C GLY A 219 -3.81 13.56 -6.52
N ALA A 220 -3.01 12.72 -5.87
CA ALA A 220 -1.65 13.04 -5.48
C ALA A 220 -0.72 13.30 -6.68
N HIS A 221 -0.80 12.48 -7.74
CA HIS A 221 0.01 12.69 -8.95
C HIS A 221 -0.32 14.01 -9.63
N TRP A 222 -1.62 14.27 -9.84
CA TRP A 222 -2.07 15.49 -10.51
C TRP A 222 -1.75 16.74 -9.70
N PHE A 223 -2.13 16.75 -8.41
CA PHE A 223 -1.93 17.90 -7.55
C PHE A 223 -0.44 18.14 -7.25
N GLY A 224 0.31 17.10 -6.90
CA GLY A 224 1.74 17.21 -6.59
C GLY A 224 2.56 17.71 -7.78
N GLY A 225 2.24 17.22 -8.99
CA GLY A 225 2.85 17.70 -10.24
C GLY A 225 2.51 19.16 -10.52
N TYR A 226 1.22 19.52 -10.47
CA TYR A 226 0.78 20.90 -10.68
C TYR A 226 1.45 21.90 -9.71
N VAL A 227 1.49 21.57 -8.41
CA VAL A 227 2.15 22.43 -7.43
C VAL A 227 3.65 22.53 -7.70
N ARG A 228 4.30 21.42 -8.08
CA ARG A 228 5.72 21.43 -8.45
C ARG A 228 5.99 22.29 -9.68
N ASP A 229 5.10 22.29 -10.68
CA ASP A 229 5.26 23.07 -11.90
C ASP A 229 5.13 24.57 -11.63
N VAL A 230 4.18 24.97 -10.78
CA VAL A 230 3.94 26.39 -10.45
C VAL A 230 4.96 26.93 -9.45
N THR A 231 5.34 26.14 -8.43
CA THR A 231 6.16 26.63 -7.31
C THR A 231 7.64 26.26 -7.41
N GLY A 232 7.99 25.30 -8.26
CA GLY A 232 9.35 24.77 -8.35
C GLY A 232 9.77 23.87 -7.17
N SER A 233 8.90 23.64 -6.17
CA SER A 233 9.27 23.01 -4.91
C SER A 233 8.34 21.84 -4.53
N PHE A 234 8.91 20.82 -3.88
CA PHE A 234 8.18 19.69 -3.30
C PHE A 234 7.77 19.91 -1.84
N SER A 235 8.15 21.03 -1.22
CA SER A 235 7.84 21.30 0.19
C SER A 235 6.34 21.31 0.46
N ILE A 236 5.55 21.99 -0.37
CA ILE A 236 4.09 22.08 -0.21
C ILE A 236 3.42 20.69 -0.39
N PRO A 237 3.70 19.93 -1.47
CA PRO A 237 3.21 18.56 -1.61
C PRO A 237 3.51 17.67 -0.39
N PHE A 238 4.74 17.72 0.13
CA PHE A 238 5.15 16.87 1.26
C PHE A 238 4.51 17.32 2.58
N MET A 239 4.30 18.62 2.80
CA MET A 239 3.55 19.12 3.95
C MET A 239 2.09 18.67 3.92
N ILE A 240 1.45 18.68 2.74
CA ILE A 240 0.10 18.17 2.56
C ILE A 240 0.05 16.67 2.81
N ALA A 241 1.06 15.91 2.38
CA ALA A 241 1.18 14.49 2.67
C ALA A 241 1.22 14.22 4.19
N ILE A 242 1.97 15.02 4.97
CA ILE A 242 1.98 14.91 6.45
C ILE A 242 0.56 15.08 7.01
N GLY A 243 -0.15 16.12 6.57
CA GLY A 243 -1.53 16.40 7.01
C GLY A 243 -2.52 15.28 6.66
N LEU A 244 -2.38 14.69 5.47
CA LEU A 244 -3.20 13.57 5.01
C LEU A 244 -2.90 12.28 5.79
N ALA A 245 -1.64 11.96 6.07
CA ALA A 245 -1.28 10.80 6.90
C ALA A 245 -1.80 10.96 8.34
N ALA A 246 -1.67 12.15 8.92
CA ALA A 246 -2.21 12.44 10.25
C ALA A 246 -3.74 12.32 10.26
N THR A 247 -4.42 12.85 9.24
CA THR A 247 -5.87 12.72 9.09
C THR A 247 -6.30 11.27 8.92
N SER A 248 -5.55 10.48 8.15
CA SER A 248 -5.78 9.05 8.00
C SER A 248 -5.70 8.30 9.33
N ALA A 249 -4.69 8.61 10.17
CA ALA A 249 -4.55 8.06 11.51
C ALA A 249 -5.72 8.47 12.43
N LEU A 250 -6.10 9.75 12.41
CA LEU A 250 -7.23 10.28 13.20
C LEU A 250 -8.55 9.60 12.82
N LEU A 251 -8.84 9.47 11.53
CA LEU A 251 -10.03 8.78 11.03
C LEU A 251 -10.09 7.33 11.52
N MET A 252 -8.96 6.63 11.52
CA MET A 252 -8.89 5.26 12.04
C MET A 252 -9.14 5.20 13.55
N GLY A 253 -8.75 6.23 14.29
CA GLY A 253 -9.06 6.38 15.73
C GLY A 253 -10.56 6.38 16.04
N PHE A 254 -11.39 6.92 15.15
CA PHE A 254 -12.84 6.98 15.32
C PHE A 254 -13.57 5.70 14.90
N VAL A 255 -12.90 4.76 14.22
CA VAL A 255 -13.51 3.49 13.83
C VAL A 255 -13.79 2.66 15.08
N LYS A 256 -15.06 2.26 15.26
CA LYS A 256 -15.50 1.37 16.35
C LYS A 256 -15.82 -0.01 15.76
N LYS A 257 -15.40 -1.06 16.46
CA LYS A 257 -15.87 -2.42 16.21
C LYS A 257 -17.20 -2.55 16.96
N GLU A 258 -18.28 -2.90 16.27
CA GLU A 258 -19.51 -3.29 16.99
C GLU A 258 -19.21 -4.61 17.70
N GLY A 259 -19.55 -4.66 18.99
CA GLY A 259 -19.39 -5.83 19.84
C GLY A 259 -20.41 -6.91 19.52
#